data_AF-A0A3D9SCW0-F1
#
_entry.id   AF-A0A3D9SCW0-F1
#
_cell.length_a   1.000
_cell.length_b   1.000
_cell.length_c   1.000
_cell.angle_alpha   90.00
_cell.angle_beta   90.00
_cell.angle_gamma   90.00
#
_symmetry.space_group_name_H-M   'P 1'
#
loop_
_entity.id
_entity.type
_entity.pdbx_description
1 polymer ?
#
loop_
_entity_poly.entity_id
_entity_poly.type
_entity_poly.pdbx_seq_one_letter_code
_entity_poly.pdbx_strand_id
1 'polypeptide(L)'
;MTLKSLVACHIPKPYLKAILEASGAKLSDVVKVTVFLSEGAEFDPFNDIYKEYFSEPYPARTIAPAANMGFMVQIDAIAHIS
;
A
#
# COMPACT_ATOMS: atom_id res chain seq x y z
N MET A 1 17.23 6.03 13.09
CA MET A 1 16.71 6.05 11.72
C MET A 1 15.99 4.72 11.51
N THR A 2 14.71 4.66 11.86
CA THR A 2 13.99 3.38 11.99
C THR A 2 12.99 3.25 10.86
N LEU A 3 13.35 2.52 9.81
CA LEU A 3 12.40 2.10 8.78
C LEU A 3 11.47 1.05 9.38
N LYS A 4 10.16 1.32 9.40
CA LYS A 4 9.15 0.32 9.79
C LYS A 4 8.42 -0.15 8.52
N SER A 5 8.48 -1.45 8.25
CA SER A 5 7.68 -2.12 7.23
C SER A 5 6.30 -2.48 7.79
N LEU A 6 5.24 -2.18 7.05
CA LEU A 6 3.85 -2.41 7.45
C LEU A 6 3.14 -3.20 6.34
N VAL A 7 2.83 -4.47 6.63
CA VAL A 7 2.11 -5.37 5.73
C VAL A 7 0.61 -5.28 6.04
N ALA A 8 -0.22 -4.94 5.05
CA ALA A 8 -1.68 -4.88 5.21
C ALA A 8 -2.41 -5.70 4.12
N CYS A 9 -3.21 -6.67 4.55
CA CYS A 9 -4.04 -7.50 3.69
C CYS A 9 -5.46 -6.92 3.63
N HIS A 10 -5.99 -6.72 2.42
CA HIS A 10 -7.34 -6.22 2.13
C HIS A 10 -7.56 -4.72 2.44
N ILE A 11 -7.50 -3.85 1.43
CA ILE A 11 -7.58 -2.39 1.66
C ILE A 11 -8.96 -1.83 1.35
N PRO A 12 -9.72 -1.47 2.39
CA PRO A 12 -10.35 -0.17 2.45
C PRO A 12 -9.42 0.84 3.14
N LYS A 13 -9.39 2.06 2.60
CA LYS A 13 -8.68 3.28 3.06
C LYS A 13 -8.50 3.43 4.57
N PRO A 14 -9.48 3.09 5.43
CA PRO A 14 -9.30 3.11 6.88
C PRO A 14 -8.10 2.30 7.40
N TYR A 15 -7.77 1.12 6.87
CA TYR A 15 -6.80 0.24 7.56
C TYR A 15 -5.36 0.72 7.48
N LEU A 16 -4.83 0.98 6.28
CA LEU A 16 -3.46 1.47 6.13
C LEU A 16 -3.27 2.80 6.86
N LYS A 17 -4.25 3.71 6.73
CA LYS A 17 -4.25 4.99 7.43
C LYS A 17 -4.23 4.81 8.95
N ALA A 18 -5.10 3.95 9.49
CA ALA A 18 -5.17 3.70 10.93
C ALA A 18 -3.88 3.10 11.49
N ILE A 19 -3.23 2.18 10.77
CA ILE A 19 -1.96 1.56 11.19
C ILE A 19 -0.81 2.58 11.19
N LEU A 20 -0.75 3.43 10.15
CA LEU A 20 0.22 4.52 10.08
C LEU A 20 0.01 5.50 11.24
N GLU A 21 -1.23 5.95 11.46
CA GLU A 21 -1.57 6.88 12.54
C GLU A 21 -1.24 6.30 13.93
N ALA A 22 -1.55 5.02 14.16
CA ALA A 22 -1.19 4.32 15.39
C ALA A 22 0.33 4.23 15.61
N SER A 23 1.11 4.30 14.53
CA SER A 23 2.58 4.31 14.55
C SER A 23 3.19 5.71 14.60
N GLY A 24 2.38 6.77 14.61
CA GLY A 24 2.83 8.18 14.55
C GLY A 24 3.21 8.65 13.14
N ALA A 25 2.80 7.92 12.10
CA ALA A 25 3.02 8.25 10.70
C ALA A 25 1.71 8.70 10.01
N LYS A 26 1.84 9.27 8.82
CA LYS A 26 0.75 9.60 7.89
C LYS A 26 1.01 8.99 6.51
N LEU A 27 0.00 8.98 5.65
CA LEU A 27 0.13 8.44 4.28
C LEU A 27 1.25 9.12 3.47
N SER A 28 1.54 10.40 3.70
CA SER A 28 2.63 11.11 3.03
C SER A 28 4.03 10.68 3.48
N ASP A 29 4.13 9.94 4.59
CA ASP A 29 5.41 9.42 5.08
C ASP A 29 5.74 8.06 4.44
N VAL A 30 4.81 7.49 3.67
CA VAL A 30 5.04 6.26 2.89
C VAL A 30 6.00 6.58 1.76
N VAL A 31 7.12 5.86 1.71
CA VAL A 31 8.19 6.04 0.72
C VAL A 31 8.24 4.92 -0.31
N LYS A 32 7.72 3.74 0.02
CA LYS A 32 7.65 2.59 -0.88
C LYS A 32 6.34 1.82 -0.67
N VAL A 33 5.78 1.33 -1.78
CA VAL A 33 4.62 0.44 -1.82
C VAL A 33 4.92 -0.76 -2.72
N THR A 34 4.69 -1.96 -2.22
CA THR A 34 4.69 -3.21 -3.00
C THR A 34 3.27 -3.75 -3.05
N VAL A 35 2.77 -3.96 -4.27
CA VAL A 35 1.41 -4.41 -4.56
C VAL A 35 1.47 -5.83 -5.08
N PHE A 36 0.68 -6.71 -4.46
CA PHE A 36 0.51 -8.09 -4.87
C PHE A 36 -0.88 -8.24 -5.51
N LEU A 37 -0.92 -8.49 -6.81
CA LEU A 37 -2.15 -8.66 -7.58
C LEU A 37 -2.38 -10.14 -7.89
N SER A 38 -3.53 -10.66 -7.50
CA SER A 38 -3.91 -12.05 -7.79
C SER A 38 -4.44 -12.23 -9.21
N GLU A 39 -4.49 -13.47 -9.68
CA GLU A 39 -5.15 -13.82 -10.94
C GLU A 39 -6.61 -13.35 -10.94
N GLY A 40 -6.93 -12.41 -11.84
CA GLY A 40 -8.24 -11.76 -11.94
C GLY A 40 -8.29 -10.31 -11.45
N ALA A 41 -7.22 -9.79 -10.86
CA ALA A 41 -7.14 -8.36 -10.53
C ALA A 41 -6.81 -7.52 -11.78
N GLU A 42 -7.53 -6.42 -11.96
CA GLU A 42 -7.35 -5.49 -13.08
C GLU A 42 -6.47 -4.30 -12.69
N PHE A 43 -5.52 -3.94 -13.56
CA PHE A 43 -4.56 -2.87 -13.30
C PHE A 43 -5.17 -1.47 -13.34
N ASP A 44 -6.08 -1.21 -14.27
CA ASP A 44 -6.63 0.14 -14.46
C ASP A 44 -7.53 0.56 -13.29
N PRO A 45 -8.51 -0.25 -12.85
CA PRO A 45 -9.28 0.06 -11.65
C PRO A 45 -8.40 0.20 -10.39
N PHE A 46 -7.37 -0.64 -10.27
CA PHE A 46 -6.40 -0.53 -9.18
C PHE A 46 -5.65 0.82 -9.21
N ASN A 47 -5.19 1.25 -10.38
CA ASN A 47 -4.46 2.51 -10.54
C ASN A 47 -5.31 3.74 -10.19
N ASP A 48 -6.59 3.72 -10.53
CA ASP A 48 -7.49 4.83 -10.19
C ASP A 48 -7.71 4.92 -8.69
N ILE A 49 -7.96 3.78 -8.03
CA ILE A 49 -8.03 3.71 -6.56
C ILE A 49 -6.70 4.17 -5.95
N TYR A 50 -5.55 3.74 -6.48
CA TYR A 50 -4.23 4.13 -5.95
C TYR A 50 -4.03 5.65 -5.92
N LYS A 51 -4.49 6.38 -6.94
CA LYS A 51 -4.42 7.85 -7.02
C LYS A 51 -5.32 8.55 -6.00
N GLU A 52 -6.34 7.87 -5.46
CA GLU A 52 -7.15 8.39 -4.37
C GLU A 52 -6.46 8.25 -3.00
N TYR A 53 -5.42 7.41 -2.90
CA TYR A 53 -4.72 7.11 -1.65
C TYR A 53 -3.41 7.89 -1.52
N PHE A 54 -2.70 8.07 -2.63
CA PHE A 54 -1.42 8.76 -2.67
C PHE A 54 -1.48 9.94 -3.64
N SER A 55 -0.73 10.99 -3.32
CA SER A 55 -0.56 12.19 -4.16
C SER A 55 0.91 12.36 -4.51
N GLU A 56 1.20 13.24 -5.47
CA GLU A 56 2.59 13.57 -5.79
C GLU A 56 3.33 14.25 -4.62
N PRO A 57 4.63 13.95 -4.41
CA PRO A 57 5.41 12.92 -5.10
C PRO A 57 4.96 11.51 -4.67
N TYR A 58 4.65 10.63 -5.63
CA TYR A 58 4.20 9.28 -5.34
C TYR A 58 5.33 8.44 -4.70
N PRO A 59 5.00 7.50 -3.80
CA PRO A 59 5.98 6.56 -3.28
C PRO A 59 6.50 5.63 -4.39
N ALA A 60 7.71 5.10 -4.20
CA ALA A 60 8.27 4.10 -5.11
C ALA A 60 7.35 2.87 -5.15
N ARG A 61 6.95 2.44 -6.35
CA ARG A 61 5.94 1.38 -6.53
C ARG A 61 6.52 0.15 -7.22
N THR A 62 6.20 -1.02 -6.70
CA THR A 62 6.45 -2.32 -7.35
C THR A 62 5.14 -3.10 -7.41
N ILE A 63 4.82 -3.71 -8.55
CA ILE A 63 3.68 -4.63 -8.68
C ILE A 63 4.23 -6.03 -8.97
N ALA A 64 3.77 -7.01 -8.21
CA ALA A 64 4.13 -8.41 -8.36
C ALA A 64 2.87 -9.28 -8.47
N PRO A 65 2.88 -10.34 -9.30
CA PRO A 65 1.79 -11.31 -9.32
C PRO A 65 1.79 -12.11 -8.00
N ALA A 66 0.61 -12.42 -7.50
CA ALA A 66 0.40 -13.32 -6.38
C ALA A 66 -0.31 -14.58 -6.83
N ALA A 67 0.13 -15.73 -6.29
CA ALA A 67 -0.65 -16.96 -6.38
C ALA A 67 -1.98 -16.79 -5.65
N ASN A 68 -2.97 -17.64 -5.95
CA ASN A 68 -4.29 -17.56 -5.35
C ASN A 68 -4.23 -17.74 -3.82
N MET A 69 -4.24 -16.62 -3.11
CA MET A 69 -4.11 -16.53 -1.65
C MET A 69 -5.40 -16.01 -0.99
N GLY A 70 -6.53 -16.02 -1.71
CA GLY A 70 -7.82 -15.56 -1.18
C GLY A 70 -7.98 -14.04 -1.09
N PHE A 71 -7.10 -13.26 -1.71
CA PHE A 71 -7.25 -11.80 -1.87
C PHE A 71 -7.15 -11.41 -3.35
N MET A 72 -7.76 -10.28 -3.72
CA MET A 72 -7.57 -9.68 -5.06
C MET A 72 -6.35 -8.78 -5.12
N VAL A 73 -6.17 -7.96 -4.07
CA VAL A 73 -5.08 -7.00 -3.93
C VAL A 73 -4.56 -7.05 -2.49
N GLN A 74 -3.25 -7.15 -2.34
CA GLN A 74 -2.55 -6.98 -1.06
C GLN A 74 -1.46 -5.93 -1.22
N ILE A 75 -1.25 -5.12 -0.17
CA ILE A 75 -0.28 -4.02 -0.19
C ILE A 75 0.65 -4.10 1.02
N ASP A 76 1.95 -4.00 0.76
CA ASP A 76 3.00 -3.78 1.75
C ASP A 76 3.56 -2.37 1.57
N ALA A 77 3.65 -1.61 2.66
CA ALA A 77 4.06 -0.23 2.64
C ALA A 77 5.20 0.01 3.64
N ILE A 78 6.17 0.83 3.23
CA ILE A 78 7.25 1.29 4.09
C ILE A 78 7.09 2.78 4.30
N ALA A 79 7.05 3.21 5.57
CA ALA A 79 7.00 4.61 5.95
C ALA A 79 8.30 5.05 6.66
N HIS A 80 8.71 6.29 6.41
CA HIS A 80 9.83 6.92 7.08
C HIS A 80 9.30 7.88 8.16
N ILE A 81 9.60 7.57 9.43
CA ILE A 81 9.19 8.36 10.59
C ILE A 81 10.43 9.03 11.17
N SER A 82 10.42 10.37 11.21
CA SER A 82 11.49 11.19 11.77
C SER A 82 11.19 11.59 13.20
#